data_AF-A0A3D0TKR8-F1
#
_entry.id   AF-A0A3D0TKR8-F1
#
_cell.length_a   1.000
_cell.length_b   1.000
_cell.length_c   1.000
_cell.angle_alpha   90.00
_cell.angle_beta   90.00
_cell.angle_gamma   90.00
#
_symmetry.space_group_name_H-M   'P 1'
#
loop_
_entity.id
_entity.type
_entity.pdbx_description
1 polymer ?
#
loop_
_entity_poly.entity_id
_entity_poly.type
_entity_poly.pdbx_seq_one_letter_code
_entity_poly.pdbx_strand_id
1 'polypeptide(L)' 'LGTAVLLGVNWFVYIYGVNTNQIVETSLGYFINPLFNVLLGAIFLKERLNYWQSLALGMAALGVLNFLW' A
#
# COMPACT_ATOMS: atom_id res chain seq x y z
N LEU A 1 6.67 21.62 -5.59
CA LEU A 1 5.74 21.87 -4.47
C LEU A 1 4.77 20.71 -4.25
N GLY A 2 4.00 20.28 -5.25
CA GLY A 2 3.03 19.17 -5.09
C GLY A 2 3.66 17.85 -4.60
N THR A 3 4.80 17.44 -5.15
CA THR A 3 5.55 16.26 -4.68
C THR A 3 6.03 16.40 -3.24
N ALA A 4 6.54 17.57 -2.85
CA ALA A 4 6.99 17.82 -1.48
C ALA A 4 5.83 17.79 -0.47
N VAL A 5 4.64 18.28 -0.84
CA VAL A 5 3.44 18.19 -0.02
C VAL A 5 3.00 16.73 0.14
N LEU A 6 2.97 15.95 -0.95
CA LEU A 6 2.62 14.52 -0.89
C LEU A 6 3.58 13.72 0.01
N LEU A 7 4.88 13.98 -0.13
CA LEU A 7 5.91 13.34 0.71
C LEU A 7 5.77 13.76 2.18
N GLY A 8 5.51 15.05 2.43
CA GLY A 8 5.29 15.58 3.78
C GLY A 8 4.05 14.99 4.45
N VAL A 9 2.93 14.88 3.73
CA VAL A 9 1.70 14.25 4.22
C VAL A 9 1.93 12.77 4.53
N ASN A 10 2.62 12.05 3.65
CA ASN A 10 2.94 10.63 3.87
C ASN A 10 3.76 10.43 5.15
N TRP A 11 4.80 11.23 5.36
CA TRP A 11 5.61 11.20 6.57
C TRP A 11 4.83 11.60 7.83
N PHE A 12 3.98 12.61 7.73
CA PHE A 12 3.14 13.05 8.84
C PHE A 12 2.21 11.93 9.31
N VAL A 13 1.53 11.25 8.37
CA VAL A 13 0.63 10.13 8.68
C VAL A 13 1.39 8.98 9.35
N TYR A 14 2.60 8.66 8.87
CA TYR A 14 3.47 7.67 9.49
C TYR A 14 3.81 8.00 10.95
N ILE A 15 4.29 9.23 11.20
CA ILE A 15 4.66 9.69 12.55
C ILE A 15 3.44 9.67 13.47
N TYR A 16 2.28 10.10 12.97
CA TYR A 16 1.02 10.07 13.70
C TYR A 16 0.62 8.64 14.09
N GLY A 17 0.67 7.69 13.16
CA GLY A 17 0.37 6.28 13.42
C GLY A 17 1.28 5.67 14.49
N VAL A 18 2.59 5.94 14.42
CA VAL A 18 3.54 5.46 15.44
C VAL A 18 3.27 6.09 16.82
N ASN A 19 3.01 7.40 16.88
CA ASN A 19 2.74 8.10 18.16
C ASN A 19 1.41 7.69 18.81
N THR A 20 0.45 7.21 18.01
CA THR A 20 -0.84 6.71 18.50
C THR A 20 -0.81 5.23 18.87
N ASN A 21 0.38 4.61 18.93
CA ASN A 21 0.61 3.17 19.14
C ASN A 21 0.03 2.27 18.04
N GLN A 22 -0.35 2.83 16.89
CA GLN A 22 -0.85 2.13 15.70
C GLN A 22 0.30 1.63 14.82
N ILE A 23 1.36 1.11 15.44
CA ILE A 23 2.60 0.73 14.75
C ILE A 23 2.34 -0.44 13.79
N VAL A 24 1.50 -1.39 14.21
CA VAL A 24 1.09 -2.56 13.43
C VAL A 24 0.31 -2.13 12.18
N GLU A 25 -0.65 -1.22 12.32
CA GLU A 25 -1.46 -0.66 11.23
C GLU A 25 -0.62 0.23 10.29
N THR A 26 0.33 0.98 10.85
CA THR A 26 1.27 1.78 10.06
C THR A 26 2.17 0.89 9.20
N SER A 27 2.61 -0.25 9.76
CA SER A 27 3.42 -1.25 9.04
C SER A 27 2.61 -1.97 7.96
N LEU A 28 1.33 -2.27 8.23
CA LEU A 28 0.36 -2.77 7.25
C LEU A 28 0.23 -1.85 6.03
N GLY A 29 0.21 -0.54 6.25
CA GLY A 29 0.20 0.45 5.18
C GLY A 29 1.34 0.25 4.17
N TYR A 30 2.53 -0.15 4.64
CA TYR A 30 3.66 -0.46 3.75
C TYR A 30 3.48 -1.77 2.97
N PHE A 31 2.83 -2.78 3.55
CA PHE A 31 2.47 -4.01 2.82
C PHE A 31 1.37 -3.78 1.78
N ILE A 32 0.49 -2.80 2.00
CA ILE A 32 -0.56 -2.39 1.05
C ILE A 32 0.00 -1.58 -0.12
N ASN A 33 1.08 -0.81 0.08
CA ASN A 33 1.64 0.07 -0.96
C ASN A 33 1.93 -0.61 -2.31
N PRO A 34 2.58 -1.79 -2.37
CA PRO A 34 2.79 -2.52 -3.62
C PRO A 34 1.48 -2.91 -4.32
N LEU A 35 0.48 -3.37 -3.58
CA LEU A 35 -0.84 -3.69 -4.11
C LEU A 35 -1.48 -2.44 -4.75
N PHE A 36 -1.41 -1.32 -4.03
CA PHE A 36 -1.97 -0.04 -4.48
C PHE A 36 -1.25 0.49 -5.71
N ASN A 37 0.09 0.43 -5.74
CA ASN A 37 0.90 0.83 -6.88
C ASN A 37 0.60 -0.01 -8.13
N VAL A 38 0.46 -1.34 -7.99
CA VAL A 38 0.10 -2.23 -9.11
C VAL A 38 -1.31 -1.92 -9.61
N LEU A 39 -2.26 -1.64 -8.70
CA LEU A 39 -3.64 -1.33 -9.05
C LEU A 39 -3.73 0.03 -9.78
N LEU A 40 -2.99 1.04 -9.32
CA LEU A 40 -2.83 2.30 -10.05
C LEU A 40 -2.18 2.08 -11.42
N GLY A 41 -1.13 1.27 -11.53
CA GLY A 41 -0.50 0.91 -12.80
C GLY A 41 -1.48 0.25 -13.77
N ALA A 42 -2.23 -0.74 -13.31
CA ALA A 42 -3.25 -1.42 -14.10
C ALA A 42 -4.37 -0.48 -14.59
N ILE A 43 -4.82 0.46 -13.76
CA ILE A 43 -5.89 1.41 -14.11
C ILE A 43 -5.39 2.51 -15.05
N PHE A 44 -4.30 3.19 -14.69
CA PHE A 44 -3.83 4.39 -15.39
C PHE A 44 -2.96 4.06 -16.60
N LEU A 45 -2.08 3.07 -16.48
CA LEU A 45 -1.17 2.65 -17.56
C LEU A 45 -1.76 1.51 -18.41
N LYS A 46 -2.92 0.96 -18.03
CA LYS A 46 -3.58 -0.19 -18.70
C LYS A 46 -2.67 -1.40 -18.82
N GLU A 47 -1.77 -1.57 -17.83
CA GLU A 47 -0.86 -2.70 -17.80
C GLU A 47 -1.64 -4.01 -17.66
N ARG A 48 -1.36 -4.97 -18.55
CA ARG A 48 -1.93 -6.30 -18.48
C ARG A 48 -1.09 -7.14 -17.53
N LEU A 49 -1.65 -7.45 -16.37
CA LEU A 49 -1.03 -8.36 -15.43
C LEU A 49 -1.00 -9.78 -16.01
N ASN A 50 0.18 -10.38 -15.99
CA ASN A 50 0.32 -11.80 -16.32
C ASN A 50 -0.40 -12.64 -15.25
N TYR A 51 -0.85 -13.84 -15.61
CA TYR A 51 -1.56 -14.77 -14.73
C TYR A 51 -0.87 -14.94 -13.36
N TRP A 52 0.46 -15.14 -13.36
CA TRP A 52 1.25 -15.28 -12.14
C TRP A 52 1.32 -14.00 -11.30
N GLN A 53 1.33 -12.81 -11.92
CA GLN A 53 1.30 -11.54 -11.20
C GLN A 53 -0.05 -11.32 -10.53
N SER A 54 -1.15 -11.63 -11.21
CA SER A 54 -2.49 -11.58 -10.62
C SER A 54 -2.64 -12.57 -9.46
N LEU A 55 -2.04 -13.76 -9.57
CA LEU A 55 -2.07 -14.78 -8.51
C LEU A 55 -1.24 -14.35 -7.29
N ALA A 56 -0.05 -13.77 -7.52
CA ALA A 56 0.77 -13.17 -6.46
C ALA A 56 0.08 -11.97 -5.79
N LEU A 57 -0.60 -11.12 -6.58
CA LEU A 57 -1.38 -9.99 -6.07
C LEU A 57 -2.54 -10.48 -5.19
N GLY A 58 -3.24 -11.52 -5.62
CA GLY A 58 -4.31 -12.18 -4.85
C GLY A 58 -3.78 -12.74 -3.52
N MET A 59 -2.64 -13.45 -3.54
CA MET A 59 -2.01 -13.95 -2.33
C MET A 59 -1.57 -12.82 -1.38
N ALA A 60 -0.96 -11.76 -1.91
CA ALA A 60 -0.55 -10.60 -1.12
C ALA A 60 -1.77 -9.89 -0.50
N ALA A 61 -2.87 -9.74 -1.24
CA ALA A 61 -4.10 -9.16 -0.73
C ALA A 61 -4.72 -10.00 0.40
N LEU A 62 -4.72 -11.33 0.26
CA LEU A 62 -5.17 -12.25 1.31
C LEU A 62 -4.29 -12.17 2.57
N GLY A 63 -2.98 -12.06 2.41
CA GLY A 63 -2.04 -11.88 3.52
C GLY A 63 -2.31 -10.59 4.30
N VAL A 64 -2.55 -9.48 3.60
CA VAL A 64 -2.95 -8.21 4.22
C VAL A 64 -4.28 -8.35 4.96
N LEU A 65 -5.27 -9.00 4.36
CA LEU A 65 -6.58 -9.22 4.99
C LEU A 65 -6.49 -10.05 6.27
N ASN A 66 -5.60 -11.04 6.31
CA ASN A 66 -5.38 -11.84 7.51
C ASN A 66 -4.77 -11.02 8.66
N PHE A 67 -3.91 -10.07 8.33
CA PHE A 67 -3.26 -9.21 9.32
C PHE A 67 -4.19 -8.09 9.87
N LEU A 68 -5.38 -7.92 9.29
CA LEU A 68 -6.42 -7.00 9.77
C LEU A 68 -7.28 -7.57 10.92
N TRP A 69 -7.12 -8.86 11.25
CA TRP A 69 -7.82 -9.56 12.34
C TRP A 69 -6.84 -9.97 13.44
#